data_AF-A0A6C0IE11-F1
#
_entry.id   AF-A0A6C0IE11-F1
#
_cell.length_a   1.000
_cell.length_b   1.000
_cell.length_c   1.000
_cell.angle_alpha   90.00
_cell.angle_beta   90.00
_cell.angle_gamma   90.00
#
_symmetry.space_group_name_H-M   'P 1'
#
loop_
_entity.id
_entity.type
_entity.pdbx_description
1 polymer ?
#
loop_
_entity_poly.entity_id
_entity_poly.type
_entity_poly.pdbx_seq_one_letter_code
_entity_poly.pdbx_strand_id
1 'polypeptide(L)' 'MARNQKSPFILIFILLILMGYLGYRYYFTYDGFRNIDCAGINCKEGEFCQDNTCQAISPPHTNNYM' A
#
# COMPACT_ATOMS: atom_id res chain seq x y z
N MET A 1 22.65 -28.73 -33.00
CA MET A 1 22.06 -28.29 -31.73
C MET A 1 22.61 -26.91 -31.38
N ALA A 2 21.84 -25.84 -31.61
CA ALA A 2 22.26 -24.48 -31.27
C ALA A 2 22.24 -24.33 -29.75
N ARG A 3 23.43 -24.32 -29.13
CA ARG A 3 23.61 -24.12 -27.69
C ARG A 3 23.28 -22.65 -27.42
N ASN A 4 22.04 -22.39 -27.01
CA ASN A 4 21.53 -21.07 -26.69
C ASN A 4 22.27 -20.57 -25.44
N GLN A 5 23.45 -19.97 -25.63
CA GLN A 5 24.29 -19.38 -24.60
C GLN A 5 23.64 -18.07 -24.14
N LYS A 6 22.50 -18.18 -23.44
CA LYS A 6 21.85 -17.04 -22.80
C LYS A 6 22.81 -16.54 -21.73
N SER A 7 23.40 -15.38 -21.97
CA SER A 7 24.34 -14.72 -21.05
C SER A 7 23.73 -14.70 -19.65
N PRO A 8 24.42 -15.24 -18.63
CA PRO A 8 23.87 -15.32 -17.27
C PRO A 8 23.54 -13.93 -16.71
N PHE A 9 24.22 -12.89 -17.19
CA PHE A 9 23.97 -11.50 -16.84
C PHE A 9 22.56 -11.04 -17.23
N ILE A 10 22.01 -11.49 -18.36
CA ILE A 10 20.65 -11.12 -18.78
C ILE A 10 19.63 -11.69 -17.80
N LEU A 11 19.84 -12.93 -17.36
CA LEU A 11 18.97 -13.61 -16.41
C LEU A 11 18.98 -12.91 -15.04
N ILE A 12 20.18 -12.52 -14.57
CA ILE A 12 20.35 -11.76 -13.33
C ILE A 12 19.65 -10.39 -13.44
N PHE A 13 19.81 -9.70 -14.57
CA PHE A 13 19.20 -8.38 -14.78
C PHE A 13 17.66 -8.45 -14.75
N ILE A 14 17.09 -9.45 -15.42
CA ILE A 14 15.64 -9.70 -15.39
C ILE A 14 15.19 -9.98 -13.96
N LEU A 15 15.93 -10.81 -13.22
CA LEU A 15 15.58 -11.20 -11.86
C LEU A 15 15.64 -10.02 -10.89
N LEU A 16 16.62 -9.12 -11.03
CA LEU A 16 16.73 -7.88 -10.27
C LEU A 16 15.55 -6.94 -10.54
N ILE A 17 15.16 -6.75 -11.80
CA ILE A 17 13.99 -5.94 -12.16
C ILE A 17 12.71 -6.52 -11.54
N LEU A 18 12.56 -7.85 -11.60
CA LEU A 18 11.39 -8.54 -11.06
C LEU A 18 11.29 -8.42 -9.54
N MET A 19 12.41 -8.58 -8.82
CA MET A 19 12.46 -8.37 -7.38
C MET A 19 12.20 -6.91 -7.00
N GLY A 20 12.75 -5.95 -7.73
CA GLY A 20 12.47 -4.52 -7.53
C GLY A 20 11.00 -4.18 -7.72
N TYR A 21 10.35 -4.74 -8.76
CA TYR A 21 8.92 -4.54 -9.02
C TYR A 21 8.04 -5.14 -7.91
N LEU A 22 8.32 -6.37 -7.48
CA LEU A 22 7.59 -7.02 -6.39
C LEU A 22 7.77 -6.26 -5.07
N GLY A 23 9.00 -5.83 -4.77
CA GLY A 23 9.29 -4.98 -3.62
C GLY A 23 8.50 -3.68 -3.65
N TYR A 24 8.50 -2.95 -4.78
CA TYR A 24 7.71 -1.73 -4.94
C TYR A 24 6.22 -1.95 -4.68
N ARG A 25 5.63 -3.02 -5.24
CA ARG A 25 4.22 -3.37 -5.03
C ARG A 25 3.93 -3.71 -3.56
N TYR A 26 4.85 -4.42 -2.92
CA TYR A 26 4.73 -4.75 -1.50
C TYR A 26 4.80 -3.48 -0.65
N TYR A 27 5.85 -2.67 -0.77
CA TYR A 27 6.02 -1.43 0.01
C TYR A 27 4.86 -0.44 -0.17
N PHE A 28 4.34 -0.28 -1.40
CA PHE A 28 3.18 0.58 -1.66
C PHE A 28 1.94 0.17 -0.85
N THR A 29 1.85 -1.09 -0.42
CA THR A 29 0.71 -1.63 0.33
C THR A 29 0.88 -1.48 1.85
N TYR A 30 2.09 -1.21 2.36
CA TYR A 30 2.41 -1.25 3.80
C TYR A 30 2.72 0.11 4.45
N ASP A 31 2.57 1.22 3.73
CA ASP A 31 2.57 2.54 4.36
C ASP A 31 1.36 2.61 5.30
N GLY A 32 1.57 2.38 6.61
CA GLY A 32 0.54 2.21 7.64
C GLY A 32 -0.42 3.39 7.88
N PHE A 33 -0.35 4.45 7.07
CA PHE A 33 -1.27 5.58 7.04
C PHE A 33 -1.85 5.87 5.65
N ARG A 34 -1.43 5.10 4.64
CA ARG A 34 -1.87 5.22 3.25
C ARG A 34 -2.72 4.00 2.92
N ASN A 35 -3.79 3.82 3.70
CA ASN A 35 -4.84 2.91 3.29
C ASN A 35 -5.30 3.39 1.90
N ILE A 36 -5.11 2.57 0.87
CA ILE A 36 -5.42 2.92 -0.53
C ILE A 36 -6.88 3.38 -0.65
N ASP A 37 -7.70 2.83 0.24
CA ASP A 37 -9.08 3.19 0.57
C ASP A 37 -9.34 4.70 0.73
N CYS A 38 -8.37 5.44 1.27
CA CYS A 38 -8.50 6.88 1.55
C CYS A 38 -7.74 7.75 0.55
N ALA A 39 -7.14 7.15 -0.49
CA ALA A 39 -6.43 7.90 -1.51
C ALA A 39 -7.41 8.80 -2.29
N GLY A 40 -7.24 10.12 -2.15
CA GLY A 40 -8.07 11.12 -2.83
C GLY A 40 -9.31 11.57 -2.06
N ILE A 41 -9.57 11.00 -0.87
CA ILE A 41 -10.62 11.47 0.03
C ILE A 41 -10.06 12.63 0.86
N ASN A 42 -10.70 13.79 0.77
CA ASN A 42 -10.37 14.96 1.58
C ASN A 42 -11.45 15.15 2.66
N CYS A 43 -11.18 14.69 3.88
CA CYS A 43 -12.09 14.85 5.02
C CYS A 43 -11.97 16.25 5.63
N LYS A 44 -13.03 16.72 6.28
CA LYS A 44 -13.03 18.05 6.94
C LYS A 44 -12.17 18.01 8.21
N GLU A 45 -11.81 19.18 8.72
CA GLU A 45 -11.14 19.26 10.03
C GLU A 45 -11.98 18.58 11.11
N GLY A 46 -11.35 17.71 11.90
CA GLY A 46 -12.02 16.91 12.93
C GLY A 46 -12.52 15.54 12.46
N GLU A 47 -12.23 15.16 11.22
CA GLU A 47 -12.55 13.83 10.65
C GLU A 47 -11.27 13.08 10.27
N PHE A 48 -11.33 11.75 10.30
CA PHE A 48 -10.29 10.85 9.79
C PHE A 48 -10.92 9.84 8.83
N CYS A 49 -10.17 9.40 7.82
CA CYS A 49 -10.70 8.43 6.86
C CYS A 49 -10.51 7.00 7.36
N GLN A 50 -11.59 6.22 7.36
CA GLN A 50 -11.64 4.80 7.69
C GLN A 50 -12.67 4.13 6.77
N ASP A 51 -12.33 2.99 6.16
CA ASP A 51 -13.22 2.23 5.25
C ASP A 51 -13.81 3.08 4.10
N ASN A 52 -13.00 3.90 3.43
CA ASN A 52 -13.42 4.89 2.41
C ASN A 52 -14.44 5.94 2.90
N THR A 53 -14.60 6.11 4.21
CA THR A 53 -15.55 7.07 4.79
C THR A 53 -14.86 8.01 5.77
N CYS A 54 -15.28 9.27 5.79
CA CYS A 54 -14.83 10.22 6.81
C CYS A 54 -15.59 9.94 8.11
N GLN A 55 -14.86 9.52 9.13
CA GLN A 55 -15.35 9.30 10.48
C GLN A 55 -14.98 10.50 11.35
N ALA A 56 -15.89 10.95 12.20
CA ALA A 56 -15.60 12.01 13.16
C ALA A 56 -14.61 11.50 14.23
N ILE A 57 -13.63 12.32 14.61
CA ILE A 57 -12.70 12.03 15.72
C ILE A 57 -13.44 12.11 17.08
N SER A 58 -14.63 12.71 17.12
CA SER A 58 -15.46 12.75 18.32
C SER A 58 -15.86 11.33 18.71
N PRO A 59 -15.44 10.84 19.90
CA PRO A 59 -16.00 9.61 20.43
C PRO A 59 -17.52 9.82 20.57
N PRO A 60 -18.35 8.80 20.28
CA PRO A 60 -19.75 8.90 20.61
C PRO A 60 -19.85 9.19 22.11
N HIS A 61 -20.59 10.24 22.49
CA HIS A 61 -20.89 10.53 23.90
C HIS A 61 -21.79 9.43 24.47
N THR A 62 -21.24 8.23 24.66
CA THR A 62 -21.92 7.14 25.37
C THR A 62 -21.58 7.28 26.83
N ASN A 63 -22.47 7.90 27.60
CA ASN A 63 -22.44 7.89 29.07
C ASN A 63 -22.85 6.49 29.61
N ASN A 64 -22.28 5.41 29.06
CA ASN A 64 -22.55 4.05 29.49
C ASN A 64 -21.50 3.65 30.53
N TYR A 65 -21.51 4.35 31.66
CA TYR A 65 -20.86 3.91 32.90
C TYR A 65 -21.87 2.98 33.60
N MET A 66 -21.94 1.72 33.17
CA MET A 66 -22.65 0.66 33.89
C MET A 66 -21.65 -0.20 34.63
#